data_AF-A0A2N1IIW6-F1
#
_entry.id   AF-A0A2N1IIW6-F1
#
_cell.length_a   1.000
_cell.length_b   1.000
_cell.length_c   1.000
_cell.angle_alpha   90.00
_cell.angle_beta   90.00
_cell.angle_gamma   90.00
#
_symmetry.space_group_name_H-M   'P 1'
#
loop_
_entity.id
_entity.type
_entity.pdbx_description
1 polymer ?
#
loop_
_entity_poly.entity_id
_entity_poly.type
_entity_poly.pdbx_seq_one_letter_code
_entity_poly.pdbx_strand_id
1 'polypeptide(L)'
;MKKITKSLLIPLAILLPSQALANDNFTFGLGAGTFYSGVGVNAGIQSKRDLKYISAGCVSYSSIYGGTCGVGVGWVKTDLFDFQTPKHGASLYIGVVGSEYDNFDHEAVYGAGLGYHYFLRGMGNPGFNFGFTLVAGNEKDGIGVGGIFQAGYQF
;
A
#
# COMPACT_ATOMS: atom_id res chain seq x y z
N MET A 1 -20.91 37.14 -34.33
CA MET A 1 -19.79 36.16 -34.32
C MET A 1 -19.79 35.42 -32.98
N LYS A 2 -20.23 34.15 -32.95
CA LYS A 2 -20.24 33.32 -31.74
C LYS A 2 -19.15 32.25 -31.91
N LYS A 3 -18.06 32.34 -31.15
CA LYS A 3 -17.03 31.29 -31.11
C LYS A 3 -17.50 30.20 -30.15
N ILE A 4 -17.76 29.01 -30.68
CA ILE A 4 -18.02 27.81 -29.89
C ILE A 4 -16.69 27.10 -29.71
N THR A 5 -16.12 27.17 -28.51
CA THR A 5 -14.90 26.45 -28.15
C THR A 5 -15.29 24.99 -27.88
N LYS A 6 -14.94 24.09 -28.80
CA LYS A 6 -15.10 22.64 -28.58
C LYS A 6 -13.96 22.16 -27.68
N SER A 7 -14.28 21.81 -26.44
CA SER A 7 -13.37 21.12 -25.53
C SER A 7 -13.27 19.65 -25.96
N LEU A 8 -12.08 19.22 -26.37
CA LEU A 8 -11.80 17.85 -26.79
C LEU A 8 -11.41 17.04 -25.54
N LEU A 9 -12.37 16.32 -24.96
CA LEU A 9 -12.10 15.31 -23.94
C LEU A 9 -11.53 14.07 -24.63
N ILE A 10 -10.22 13.85 -24.50
CA ILE A 10 -9.57 12.61 -24.93
C ILE A 10 -9.72 11.60 -23.79
N PRO A 11 -10.42 10.47 -23.97
CA PRO A 11 -10.41 9.39 -23.00
C PRO A 11 -9.05 8.68 -23.07
N LEU A 12 -8.24 8.82 -22.01
CA LEU A 12 -7.04 8.02 -21.81
C LEU A 12 -7.50 6.61 -21.40
N ALA A 13 -7.83 5.78 -22.38
CA ALA A 13 -8.08 4.37 -22.17
C ALA A 13 -6.76 3.69 -21.79
N ILE A 14 -6.57 3.46 -20.49
CA ILE A 14 -5.47 2.64 -19.97
C ILE A 14 -5.78 1.20 -20.39
N LEU A 15 -5.32 0.80 -21.58
CA LEU A 15 -5.26 -0.59 -22.00
C LEU A 15 -4.18 -1.27 -21.15
N LEU A 16 -4.54 -1.76 -19.96
CA LEU A 16 -3.70 -2.71 -19.25
C LEU A 16 -3.79 -4.05 -19.99
N PRO A 17 -2.70 -4.57 -20.58
CA PRO A 17 -2.71 -5.94 -21.06
C PRO A 17 -2.88 -6.86 -19.86
N SER A 18 -4.00 -7.57 -19.80
CA SER A 18 -4.21 -8.71 -18.90
C SER A 18 -3.35 -9.88 -19.40
N GLN A 19 -2.04 -9.81 -19.13
CA GLN A 19 -1.20 -10.99 -19.23
C GLN A 19 -1.66 -11.93 -18.11
N ALA A 20 -2.40 -12.97 -18.49
CA ALA A 20 -2.62 -14.12 -17.63
C ALA A 20 -1.25 -14.75 -17.35
N LEU A 21 -0.64 -14.38 -16.23
CA LEU A 21 0.68 -14.84 -15.84
C LEU A 21 0.53 -16.25 -15.23
N ALA A 22 0.77 -17.27 -16.07
CA ALA A 22 0.68 -18.69 -15.71
C ALA A 22 1.63 -19.16 -14.59
N ASN A 23 2.39 -18.25 -13.96
CA ASN A 23 3.34 -18.53 -12.89
C ASN A 23 3.21 -17.54 -11.72
N ASP A 24 2.11 -16.79 -11.66
CA ASP A 24 1.80 -15.91 -10.56
C ASP A 24 0.92 -16.62 -9.54
N ASN A 25 1.29 -16.50 -8.26
CA ASN A 25 0.53 -17.04 -7.14
C ASN A 25 -0.32 -15.95 -6.51
N PHE A 26 -1.54 -16.32 -6.11
CA PHE A 26 -2.32 -15.48 -5.20
C PHE A 26 -1.76 -15.62 -3.79
N THR A 27 -1.68 -14.50 -3.07
CA THR A 27 -1.26 -14.46 -1.67
C THR A 27 -2.15 -13.51 -0.90
N PHE A 28 -2.31 -13.78 0.39
CA PHE A 28 -3.00 -12.89 1.31
C PHE A 28 -2.23 -12.81 2.62
N GLY A 29 -2.43 -11.74 3.36
CA GLY A 29 -1.72 -11.53 4.61
C GLY A 29 -2.54 -10.73 5.60
N LEU A 30 -2.10 -10.78 6.85
CA LEU A 30 -2.66 -10.00 7.94
C LEU A 30 -1.54 -9.46 8.83
N GLY A 31 -1.74 -8.28 9.39
CA GLY A 31 -0.72 -7.65 10.21
C GLY A 31 -1.00 -6.18 10.50
N ALA A 32 0.05 -5.48 10.89
CA ALA A 32 0.09 -4.06 11.17
C ALA A 32 1.11 -3.36 10.26
N GLY A 33 0.78 -2.18 9.74
CA GLY A 33 1.66 -1.33 8.91
C GLY A 33 1.06 -1.00 7.54
N THR A 34 1.81 -0.28 6.69
CA THR A 34 1.30 0.15 5.36
C THR A 34 0.94 -1.01 4.44
N PHE A 35 1.67 -2.14 4.54
CA PHE A 35 1.38 -3.36 3.79
C PHE A 35 0.03 -4.01 4.15
N TYR A 36 -0.64 -3.53 5.21
CA TYR A 36 -1.94 -3.97 5.70
C TYR A 36 -2.92 -2.81 5.90
N SER A 37 -2.59 -1.60 5.40
CA SER A 37 -3.35 -0.35 5.61
C SER A 37 -3.67 -0.06 7.10
N GLY A 38 -2.65 -0.18 7.96
CA GLY A 38 -2.81 -0.12 9.41
C GLY A 38 -2.86 -1.53 9.99
N VAL A 39 -3.71 -1.77 10.98
CA VAL A 39 -4.05 -3.13 11.43
C VAL A 39 -5.13 -3.68 10.49
N GLY A 40 -4.78 -4.70 9.71
CA GLY A 40 -5.66 -5.15 8.64
C GLY A 40 -5.12 -6.32 7.83
N VAL A 41 -5.52 -6.36 6.57
CA VAL A 41 -5.24 -7.44 5.63
C VAL A 41 -4.70 -6.92 4.30
N ASN A 42 -4.02 -7.79 3.57
CA ASN A 42 -3.72 -7.60 2.17
C ASN A 42 -4.07 -8.84 1.34
N ALA A 43 -4.27 -8.61 0.05
CA ALA A 43 -4.41 -9.65 -0.96
C ALA A 43 -3.71 -9.19 -2.23
N GLY A 44 -3.00 -10.10 -2.89
CA GLY A 44 -2.16 -9.72 -4.02
C GLY A 44 -1.78 -10.86 -4.93
N ILE A 45 -1.16 -10.46 -6.03
CA ILE A 45 -0.59 -11.35 -7.04
C ILE A 45 0.92 -11.27 -6.91
N GLN A 46 1.53 -12.43 -6.75
CA GLN A 46 2.95 -12.60 -6.50
C GLN A 46 3.61 -13.34 -7.66
N SER A 47 4.68 -12.75 -8.20
CA SER A 47 5.62 -13.41 -9.10
C SER A 47 6.87 -13.84 -8.34
N LYS A 48 7.88 -14.36 -9.06
CA LYS A 48 9.19 -14.71 -8.45
C LYS A 48 9.86 -13.54 -7.73
N ARG A 49 9.60 -12.31 -8.16
CA ARG A 49 10.32 -11.12 -7.68
C ARG A 49 9.45 -9.92 -7.33
N ASP A 50 8.18 -9.96 -7.71
CA ASP A 50 7.22 -8.90 -7.51
C ASP A 50 6.05 -9.36 -6.66
N LEU A 51 5.49 -8.47 -5.86
CA LEU A 51 4.17 -8.64 -5.25
C LEU A 51 3.36 -7.36 -5.41
N LYS A 52 2.27 -7.41 -6.17
CA LYS A 52 1.31 -6.33 -6.33
C LYS A 52 0.09 -6.65 -5.48
N TYR A 53 -0.33 -5.73 -4.60
CA TYR A 53 -1.36 -6.02 -3.63
C TYR A 53 -2.34 -4.85 -3.44
N ILE A 54 -3.54 -5.21 -2.99
CA ILE A 54 -4.50 -4.33 -2.34
C ILE A 54 -4.49 -4.62 -0.84
N SER A 55 -4.84 -3.65 -0.03
CA SER A 55 -4.92 -3.78 1.42
C SER A 55 -6.08 -2.97 1.98
N ALA A 56 -6.57 -3.40 3.13
CA ALA A 56 -7.64 -2.72 3.87
C ALA A 56 -7.40 -2.93 5.37
N GLY A 57 -7.56 -1.88 6.15
CA GLY A 57 -7.28 -1.91 7.58
C GLY A 57 -7.63 -0.60 8.27
N CYS A 58 -7.31 -0.52 9.56
CA CYS A 58 -7.53 0.68 10.36
C CYS A 58 -6.20 1.19 10.94
N VAL A 59 -5.93 2.49 10.76
CA VAL A 59 -4.69 3.16 11.17
C VAL A 59 -4.79 3.76 12.57
N SER A 60 -6.00 4.01 13.06
CA SER A 60 -6.25 4.43 14.43
C SER A 60 -7.59 3.90 14.93
N TYR A 61 -7.73 3.83 16.26
CA TYR A 61 -8.95 3.43 16.93
C TYR A 61 -9.12 4.21 18.22
N SER A 62 -10.33 4.71 18.45
CA SER A 62 -10.75 5.34 19.69
C SER A 62 -12.09 4.77 20.15
N SER A 63 -12.24 4.55 21.46
CA SER A 63 -13.50 4.08 22.05
C SER A 63 -14.64 5.10 21.91
N ILE A 64 -14.32 6.37 21.67
CA ILE A 64 -15.30 7.47 21.57
C ILE A 64 -15.70 7.71 20.11
N TYR A 65 -14.77 7.57 19.17
CA TYR A 65 -14.95 8.01 17.77
C TYR A 65 -14.88 6.87 16.74
N GLY A 66 -14.64 5.62 17.18
CA GLY A 66 -14.49 4.48 16.28
C GLY A 66 -13.09 4.36 15.68
N GLY A 67 -12.98 3.58 14.60
CA GLY A 67 -11.71 3.34 13.91
C GLY A 67 -11.61 4.13 12.60
N THR A 68 -10.46 4.74 12.34
CA THR A 68 -10.15 5.33 11.03
C THR A 68 -9.61 4.24 10.14
N CYS A 69 -10.43 3.81 9.18
CA CYS A 69 -10.12 2.71 8.28
C CYS A 69 -10.04 3.19 6.84
N GLY A 70 -9.22 2.50 6.06
CA GLY A 70 -8.98 2.85 4.66
C GLY A 70 -8.42 1.68 3.88
N VAL A 71 -8.16 1.97 2.61
CA VAL A 71 -7.59 1.01 1.66
C VAL A 71 -6.29 1.54 1.09
N GLY A 72 -5.51 0.64 0.53
CA GLY A 72 -4.29 0.99 -0.16
C GLY A 72 -3.90 -0.04 -1.21
N VAL A 73 -3.06 0.39 -2.14
CA VAL A 73 -2.42 -0.44 -3.16
C VAL A 73 -0.92 -0.33 -2.98
N GLY A 74 -0.21 -1.41 -3.30
CA GLY A 74 1.24 -1.35 -3.29
C GLY A 74 1.91 -2.38 -4.16
N TRP A 75 3.20 -2.19 -4.30
CA TRP A 75 4.07 -3.05 -5.08
C TRP A 75 5.39 -3.25 -4.34
N VAL A 76 5.75 -4.51 -4.12
CA VAL A 76 7.03 -4.93 -3.53
C VAL A 76 7.90 -5.55 -4.62
N LYS A 77 9.18 -5.17 -4.67
CA LYS A 77 10.22 -5.73 -5.51
C LYS A 77 11.36 -6.29 -4.68
N THR A 78 11.81 -7.49 -5.00
CA THR A 78 12.92 -8.16 -4.28
C THR A 78 14.26 -8.11 -4.99
N ASP A 79 14.32 -7.59 -6.23
CA ASP A 79 15.53 -7.49 -7.06
C ASP A 79 16.06 -6.07 -7.28
N LEU A 80 15.55 -5.09 -6.53
CA LEU A 80 16.05 -3.72 -6.66
C LEU A 80 17.49 -3.57 -6.15
N PHE A 81 17.87 -4.44 -5.22
CA PHE A 81 19.20 -4.55 -4.67
C PHE A 81 19.73 -5.94 -5.00
N ASP A 82 21.04 -6.07 -5.24
CA ASP A 82 21.71 -7.33 -5.65
C ASP A 82 21.81 -8.35 -4.49
N PHE A 83 20.74 -8.49 -3.72
CA PHE A 83 20.61 -9.50 -2.69
C PHE A 83 20.30 -10.83 -3.36
N GLN A 84 21.16 -11.82 -3.14
CA GLN A 84 21.00 -13.18 -3.66
C GLN A 84 19.84 -13.96 -3.00
N THR A 85 18.90 -13.28 -2.30
CA THR A 85 17.81 -13.91 -1.55
C THR A 85 16.48 -13.16 -1.74
N PRO A 86 15.33 -13.87 -1.82
CA PRO A 86 14.01 -13.24 -1.94
C PRO A 86 13.48 -12.72 -0.59
N LYS A 87 14.36 -12.47 0.39
CA LYS A 87 13.97 -12.04 1.74
C LYS A 87 13.82 -10.54 1.86
N HIS A 88 14.48 -9.78 1.01
CA HIS A 88 14.53 -8.32 1.07
C HIS A 88 13.62 -7.74 -0.01
N GLY A 89 12.66 -6.90 0.35
CA GLY A 89 11.74 -6.26 -0.58
C GLY A 89 11.72 -4.75 -0.41
N ALA A 90 11.96 -4.00 -1.49
CA ALA A 90 11.67 -2.57 -1.55
C ALA A 90 10.23 -2.37 -2.02
N SER A 91 9.51 -1.37 -1.50
CA SER A 91 8.11 -1.17 -1.84
C SER A 91 7.72 0.26 -2.15
N LEU A 92 6.70 0.38 -2.99
CA LEU A 92 5.90 1.58 -3.18
C LEU A 92 4.49 1.29 -2.65
N TYR A 93 3.93 2.23 -1.91
CA TYR A 93 2.59 2.16 -1.35
C TYR A 93 1.83 3.45 -1.65
N ILE A 94 0.54 3.35 -1.95
CA ILE A 94 -0.39 4.47 -2.06
C ILE A 94 -1.68 4.07 -1.35
N GLY A 95 -2.12 4.86 -0.37
CA GLY A 95 -3.29 4.51 0.43
C GLY A 95 -3.39 5.32 1.71
N VAL A 96 -4.11 4.79 2.69
CA VAL A 96 -4.20 5.39 4.02
C VAL A 96 -2.85 5.31 4.73
N VAL A 97 -2.31 6.46 5.12
CA VAL A 97 -1.00 6.60 5.78
C VAL A 97 -1.10 7.15 7.19
N GLY A 98 -2.29 7.57 7.62
CA GLY A 98 -2.51 8.08 8.97
C GLY A 98 -3.95 8.53 9.20
N SER A 99 -4.16 9.17 10.33
CA SER A 99 -5.42 9.80 10.68
C SER A 99 -5.16 11.17 11.26
N GLU A 100 -5.97 12.16 10.87
CA GLU A 100 -5.93 13.49 11.45
C GLU A 100 -7.14 13.70 12.35
N TYR A 101 -6.95 14.47 13.42
CA TYR A 101 -7.99 14.79 14.39
C TYR A 101 -8.47 16.22 14.17
N ASP A 102 -9.75 16.41 13.85
CA ASP A 102 -10.35 17.75 13.77
C ASP A 102 -11.75 17.74 14.37
N ASN A 103 -11.95 18.58 15.40
CA ASN A 103 -13.28 18.89 15.97
C ASN A 103 -14.23 17.68 16.08
N PHE A 104 -13.78 16.60 16.73
CA PHE A 104 -14.52 15.36 16.98
C PHE A 104 -14.67 14.38 15.80
N ASP A 105 -14.10 14.67 14.64
CA ASP A 105 -14.07 13.77 13.49
C ASP A 105 -12.65 13.26 13.22
N HIS A 106 -12.53 11.97 12.88
CA HIS A 106 -11.25 11.36 12.52
C HIS A 106 -11.21 11.11 11.02
N GLU A 107 -10.39 11.88 10.31
CA GLU A 107 -10.29 11.78 8.87
C GLU A 107 -9.08 10.93 8.47
N ALA A 108 -9.28 10.02 7.51
CA ALA A 108 -8.20 9.21 6.98
C ALA A 108 -7.27 10.07 6.12
N VAL A 109 -5.99 10.12 6.49
CA VAL A 109 -4.95 10.79 5.71
C VAL A 109 -4.49 9.83 4.61
N TYR A 110 -4.69 10.21 3.36
CA TYR A 110 -4.22 9.47 2.19
C TYR A 110 -2.90 10.03 1.69
N GLY A 111 -2.02 9.13 1.26
CA GLY A 111 -0.66 9.47 0.87
C GLY A 111 0.05 8.37 0.12
N ALA A 112 1.36 8.52 0.03
CA ALA A 112 2.25 7.55 -0.59
C ALA A 112 3.40 7.17 0.36
N GLY A 113 4.01 6.02 0.14
CA GLY A 113 5.14 5.56 0.94
C GLY A 113 6.16 4.77 0.15
N LEU A 114 7.42 4.89 0.59
CA LEU A 114 8.55 4.09 0.15
C LEU A 114 8.99 3.21 1.31
N GLY A 115 8.92 1.91 1.13
CA GLY A 115 9.11 0.94 2.20
C GLY A 115 10.17 -0.11 1.94
N TYR A 116 10.52 -0.79 3.02
CA TYR A 116 11.35 -1.97 3.02
C TYR A 116 10.67 -3.05 3.85
N HIS A 117 10.69 -4.29 3.34
CA HIS A 117 10.15 -5.47 3.99
C HIS A 117 11.20 -6.58 4.03
N TYR A 118 11.25 -7.29 5.16
CA TYR A 118 12.04 -8.48 5.36
C TYR A 118 11.13 -9.69 5.59
N PHE A 119 11.13 -10.64 4.66
CA PHE A 119 10.34 -11.88 4.72
C PHE A 119 11.22 -13.01 5.27
N LEU A 120 10.89 -13.55 6.44
CA LEU A 120 11.74 -14.52 7.14
C LEU A 120 12.01 -15.79 6.31
N ARG A 121 11.00 -16.22 5.56
CA ARG A 121 11.03 -17.41 4.70
C ARG A 121 11.13 -17.07 3.21
N GLY A 122 11.42 -15.81 2.89
CA GLY A 122 11.34 -15.27 1.53
C GLY A 122 9.90 -14.91 1.14
N MET A 123 9.75 -13.91 0.26
CA MET A 123 8.44 -13.37 -0.12
C MET A 123 7.49 -14.45 -0.66
N GLY A 124 8.04 -15.42 -1.40
CA GLY A 124 7.29 -16.51 -2.06
C GLY A 124 6.79 -17.64 -1.18
N ASN A 125 6.97 -17.59 0.14
CA ASN A 125 6.59 -18.66 1.06
C ASN A 125 5.76 -18.11 2.23
N PRO A 126 4.82 -18.92 2.77
CA PRO A 126 4.09 -18.54 3.96
C PRO A 126 5.02 -18.27 5.14
N GLY A 127 4.89 -17.11 5.78
CA GLY A 127 5.74 -16.75 6.91
C GLY A 127 5.59 -15.32 7.40
N PHE A 128 6.24 -15.04 8.53
CA PHE A 128 6.31 -13.70 9.11
C PHE A 128 7.17 -12.75 8.28
N ASN A 129 6.77 -11.48 8.27
CA ASN A 129 7.53 -10.38 7.71
C ASN A 129 7.52 -9.17 8.64
N PHE A 130 8.57 -8.36 8.51
CA PHE A 130 8.73 -7.10 9.22
C PHE A 130 9.13 -6.02 8.24
N GLY A 131 8.87 -4.76 8.54
CA GLY A 131 9.24 -3.68 7.63
C GLY A 131 9.18 -2.30 8.24
N PHE A 132 9.54 -1.34 7.42
CA PHE A 132 9.44 0.07 7.73
C PHE A 132 9.15 0.85 6.44
N THR A 133 8.23 1.79 6.51
CA THR A 133 7.82 2.62 5.38
C THR A 133 7.92 4.08 5.75
N LEU A 134 8.68 4.85 4.97
CA LEU A 134 8.60 6.31 4.99
C LEU A 134 7.37 6.73 4.21
N VAL A 135 6.52 7.56 4.82
CA VAL A 135 5.24 7.99 4.24
C VAL A 135 5.18 9.51 4.14
N ALA A 136 4.46 9.99 3.13
CA ALA A 136 4.04 11.37 3.03
C ALA A 136 2.54 11.43 2.72
N GLY A 137 1.79 12.25 3.45
CA GLY A 137 0.34 12.37 3.34
C GLY A 137 -0.11 13.82 3.25
N ASN A 138 -1.30 14.03 2.68
CA ASN A 138 -1.91 15.36 2.65
C ASN A 138 -2.74 15.57 3.93
N GLU A 139 -2.23 16.41 4.81
CA GLU A 139 -2.82 16.82 6.09
C GLU A 139 -3.37 18.26 5.96
N LYS A 140 -4.18 18.73 6.92
CA LYS A 140 -4.78 20.08 6.83
C LYS A 140 -3.74 21.20 6.85
N ASP A 141 -2.63 21.01 7.56
CA ASP A 141 -1.52 21.96 7.64
C ASP A 141 -0.48 21.82 6.52
N GLY A 142 -0.72 20.93 5.54
CA GLY A 142 0.13 20.71 4.38
C GLY A 142 0.57 19.25 4.21
N ILE A 143 1.82 19.03 3.78
CA ILE A 143 2.33 17.68 3.60
C ILE A 143 3.00 17.21 4.89
N GLY A 144 2.41 16.21 5.55
CA GLY A 144 3.01 15.49 6.66
C GLY A 144 3.96 14.41 6.17
N VAL A 145 5.06 14.18 6.88
CA VAL A 145 6.04 13.11 6.61
C VAL A 145 6.24 12.29 7.88
N GLY A 146 6.25 10.97 7.74
CA GLY A 146 6.37 10.06 8.88
C GLY A 146 7.01 8.72 8.53
N GLY A 147 7.07 7.85 9.53
CA GLY A 147 7.57 6.48 9.39
C GLY A 147 6.63 5.49 10.06
N ILE A 148 6.37 4.37 9.41
CA ILE A 148 5.47 3.33 9.90
C ILE A 148 6.22 2.00 9.97
N PHE A 149 6.29 1.43 11.16
CA PHE A 149 6.76 0.05 11.33
C PHE A 149 5.70 -0.95 10.91
N GLN A 150 6.17 -2.10 10.45
CA GLN A 150 5.32 -3.18 10.00
C GLN A 150 5.72 -4.51 10.62
N ALA A 151 4.69 -5.30 10.95
CA ALA A 151 4.82 -6.70 11.30
C ALA A 151 3.56 -7.45 10.83
N GLY A 152 3.73 -8.63 10.25
CA GLY A 152 2.59 -9.43 9.83
C GLY A 152 2.96 -10.82 9.35
N TYR A 153 1.96 -11.58 8.94
CA TYR A 153 2.09 -12.90 8.36
C TYR A 153 1.55 -12.89 6.94
N GLN A 154 2.32 -13.45 6.00
CA GLN A 154 1.89 -13.66 4.62
C GLN A 154 1.64 -15.16 4.42
N PHE A 155 0.52 -15.51 3.80
CA PHE A 155 0.11 -16.87 3.48
C PHE A 155 0.40 -17.21 2.01
#